data_AF-A0A2H9KXT7-F1
#
_entry.id   AF-A0A2H9KXT7-F1
#
_cell.length_a   1.000
_cell.length_b   1.000
_cell.length_c   1.000
_cell.angle_alpha   90.00
_cell.angle_beta   90.00
_cell.angle_gamma   90.00
#
_symmetry.space_group_name_H-M   'P 1'
#
loop_
_entity.id
_entity.type
_entity.pdbx_description
1 polymer ?
#
loop_
_entity_poly.entity_id
_entity_poly.type
_entity_poly.pdbx_seq_one_letter_code
_entity_poly.pdbx_strand_id
1 'polypeptide(L)'
;MKKRKTAGAKKSPNKKNKENPSESKPSKPKTPAQANLAPKNRAPPPQIEAAAKKLTEGAKEGAYSFLKSFLVFCAIFLVIGVIASFIFLSTAPKPSWQWGVEAPPLHNTANFSLIAGDFLEYEINSSEGAHKLRVDALNHPSCPGVLLADAQNSILIHGSLGAAMQNEPGVYAVCIGANGYEASPSGGPLGSPLGFANSTWPFYAPWMLALHKNFSMEANQTLTIFPGNHTARAPIKIRVMGEKTISGRDVFEVEVMRSGTLSPVFAHGGNEGNEGQHSILYIDKQLRILFFQQYEKSSIILLNSSFFEEYRGHP
;
A
#
# COMPACT_ATOMS: atom_id res chain seq x y z
N MET A 1 43.79 -4.25 44.98
CA MET A 1 43.28 -5.03 46.13
C MET A 1 41.81 -5.39 45.88
N LYS A 2 41.42 -6.66 46.18
CA LYS A 2 40.07 -7.31 46.15
C LYS A 2 39.37 -7.35 44.76
N LYS A 3 39.35 -8.43 43.96
CA LYS A 3 38.93 -9.86 44.08
C LYS A 3 37.47 -10.11 44.52
N ARG A 4 36.65 -10.62 43.57
CA ARG A 4 35.67 -11.75 43.64
C ARG A 4 34.98 -11.88 42.25
N LYS A 5 35.12 -12.97 41.43
CA LYS A 5 34.58 -14.36 41.49
C LYS A 5 33.05 -14.37 41.75
N THR A 6 32.16 -15.00 40.99
CA THR A 6 32.09 -16.32 40.30
C THR A 6 30.92 -16.30 39.28
N ALA A 7 31.04 -16.86 38.05
CA ALA A 7 30.67 -18.22 37.62
C ALA A 7 29.23 -18.70 37.93
N GLY A 8 28.50 -19.11 36.89
CA GLY A 8 27.19 -19.79 37.00
C GLY A 8 26.69 -20.32 35.65
N ALA A 9 27.21 -21.47 35.21
CA ALA A 9 26.68 -22.25 34.10
C ALA A 9 25.45 -23.07 34.55
N LYS A 10 24.43 -23.20 33.70
CA LYS A 10 23.45 -24.29 33.77
C LYS A 10 23.20 -24.89 32.38
N LYS A 11 23.50 -26.18 32.28
CA LYS A 11 23.23 -27.11 31.18
C LYS A 11 21.86 -27.79 31.37
N SER A 12 21.42 -28.40 30.26
CA SER A 12 20.60 -29.62 30.13
C SER A 12 19.07 -29.51 30.24
N PRO A 13 18.29 -30.49 29.72
CA PRO A 13 18.53 -31.40 28.57
C PRO A 13 17.29 -31.71 27.70
N ASN A 14 17.54 -32.30 26.52
CA ASN A 14 16.89 -33.49 25.92
C ASN A 14 15.38 -33.76 26.17
N LYS A 15 14.58 -33.89 25.10
CA LYS A 15 13.40 -34.78 25.09
C LYS A 15 13.16 -35.40 23.71
N LYS A 16 13.66 -36.63 23.56
CA LYS A 16 13.16 -37.69 22.66
C LYS A 16 11.78 -38.18 23.14
N ASN A 17 10.86 -38.43 22.21
CA ASN A 17 9.74 -39.38 22.23
C ASN A 17 8.83 -39.05 21.02
N LYS A 18 8.15 -39.96 20.31
CA LYS A 18 8.01 -41.41 20.33
C LYS A 18 7.24 -41.79 19.04
N GLU A 19 7.57 -42.93 18.46
CA GLU A 19 6.70 -43.95 17.82
C GLU A 19 5.24 -43.58 17.47
N ASN A 20 4.85 -43.62 16.18
CA ASN A 20 4.25 -44.75 15.40
C ASN A 20 2.69 -44.69 15.40
N PRO A 21 1.95 -45.47 14.57
CA PRO A 21 1.95 -45.60 13.11
C PRO A 21 0.50 -45.57 12.55
N SER A 22 0.34 -46.00 11.28
CA SER A 22 -0.83 -46.70 10.70
C SER A 22 -2.13 -45.93 10.41
N GLU A 23 -2.45 -45.79 9.12
CA GLU A 23 -3.78 -46.05 8.52
C GLU A 23 -3.61 -46.06 6.98
N SER A 24 -3.53 -47.23 6.36
CA SER A 24 -4.61 -48.11 5.89
C SER A 24 -5.07 -47.76 4.45
N LYS A 25 -4.80 -48.70 3.55
CA LYS A 25 -5.14 -48.71 2.12
C LYS A 25 -6.66 -48.87 1.91
N PRO A 26 -7.26 -48.23 0.89
CA PRO A 26 -8.51 -48.72 0.32
C PRO A 26 -8.25 -49.83 -0.69
N SER A 27 -8.91 -50.94 -0.44
CA SER A 27 -8.94 -52.20 -1.15
C SER A 27 -9.54 -52.11 -2.55
N LYS A 28 -8.90 -52.79 -3.52
CA LYS A 28 -9.47 -53.14 -4.83
C LYS A 28 -10.73 -54.00 -4.66
N PRO A 29 -11.82 -53.73 -5.38
CA PRO A 29 -12.97 -54.62 -5.41
C PRO A 29 -12.63 -55.91 -6.18
N LYS A 30 -12.98 -57.03 -5.55
CA LYS A 30 -12.89 -58.41 -6.05
C LYS A 30 -13.90 -58.64 -7.16
N THR A 31 -13.42 -59.19 -8.27
CA THR A 31 -14.20 -59.85 -9.31
C THR A 31 -14.85 -61.12 -8.75
N PRO A 32 -16.18 -61.31 -8.86
CA PRO A 32 -16.77 -62.63 -8.71
C PRO A 32 -16.72 -63.37 -10.05
N ALA A 33 -16.08 -64.55 -10.01
CA ALA A 33 -16.23 -65.57 -11.02
C ALA A 33 -17.66 -66.11 -10.99
N GLN A 34 -18.38 -66.01 -12.11
CA GLN A 34 -19.54 -66.84 -12.37
C GLN A 34 -19.21 -67.79 -13.52
N ALA A 35 -19.23 -69.07 -13.18
CA ALA A 35 -19.39 -70.17 -14.10
C ALA A 35 -20.70 -69.99 -14.87
N ASN A 36 -20.70 -70.25 -16.19
CA ASN A 36 -21.38 -71.42 -16.74
C ASN A 36 -21.51 -71.38 -18.27
N LEU A 37 -21.45 -72.59 -18.82
CA LEU A 37 -22.15 -73.08 -20.03
C LEU A 37 -21.57 -72.73 -21.40
N ALA A 38 -21.19 -73.82 -22.08
CA ALA A 38 -20.76 -73.89 -23.46
C ALA A 38 -21.76 -73.26 -24.45
N PRO A 39 -21.30 -72.51 -25.46
CA PRO A 39 -22.14 -72.15 -26.58
C PRO A 39 -22.26 -73.35 -27.53
N LYS A 40 -23.43 -73.99 -27.49
CA LYS A 40 -23.87 -74.94 -28.50
C LYS A 40 -23.96 -74.21 -29.84
N ASN A 41 -23.07 -74.58 -30.76
CA ASN A 41 -23.07 -74.18 -32.16
C ASN A 41 -24.47 -74.38 -32.77
N ARG A 42 -25.21 -73.28 -32.95
CA ARG A 42 -26.36 -73.21 -33.84
C ARG A 42 -26.14 -72.00 -34.72
N ALA A 43 -25.85 -72.27 -35.99
CA ALA A 43 -25.90 -71.26 -37.03
C ALA A 43 -27.29 -70.57 -36.96
N PRO A 44 -27.34 -69.22 -36.90
CA PRO A 44 -28.61 -68.52 -36.95
C PRO A 44 -29.25 -68.76 -38.32
N PRO A 45 -30.57 -68.98 -38.39
CA PRO A 45 -31.26 -69.09 -39.67
C PRO A 45 -31.09 -67.77 -40.46
N PRO A 46 -30.98 -67.83 -41.81
CA PRO A 46 -30.63 -66.70 -42.69
C PRO A 46 -31.65 -65.54 -42.73
N GLN A 47 -32.59 -65.47 -41.80
CA GLN A 47 -33.58 -64.39 -41.69
C GLN A 47 -33.33 -63.41 -40.52
N ILE A 48 -32.36 -63.66 -39.62
CA ILE A 48 -32.05 -62.75 -38.49
C ILE A 48 -30.97 -61.71 -38.85
N GLU A 49 -30.08 -62.00 -39.82
CA GLU A 49 -29.03 -61.05 -40.24
C GLU A 49 -29.59 -59.79 -40.91
N ALA A 50 -30.74 -59.90 -41.60
CA ALA A 50 -31.43 -58.74 -42.18
C ALA A 50 -32.11 -57.86 -41.10
N ALA A 51 -32.61 -58.46 -40.01
CA ALA A 51 -33.23 -57.73 -38.90
C ALA A 51 -32.19 -57.07 -37.98
N ALA A 52 -31.05 -57.73 -37.74
CA ALA A 52 -29.94 -57.18 -36.95
C ALA A 52 -29.20 -56.03 -37.66
N LYS A 53 -29.07 -56.07 -39.00
CA LYS A 53 -28.57 -54.93 -39.80
C LYS A 53 -29.52 -53.72 -39.73
N LYS A 54 -30.83 -53.94 -39.78
CA LYS A 54 -31.83 -52.85 -39.69
C LYS A 54 -31.90 -52.20 -38.30
N LEU A 55 -31.70 -52.99 -37.23
CA LEU A 55 -31.61 -52.47 -35.85
C LEU A 55 -30.31 -51.70 -35.58
N THR A 56 -29.20 -52.06 -36.24
CA THR A 56 -27.91 -51.37 -36.07
C THR A 56 -27.79 -50.09 -36.90
N GLU A 57 -28.49 -49.97 -38.03
CA GLU A 57 -28.58 -48.71 -38.78
C GLU A 57 -29.47 -47.68 -38.08
N GLY A 58 -30.66 -48.08 -37.58
CA GLY A 58 -31.53 -47.19 -36.80
C GLY A 58 -30.93 -46.72 -35.47
N ALA A 59 -30.12 -47.56 -34.81
CA ALA A 59 -29.38 -47.18 -33.60
C ALA A 59 -28.25 -46.16 -33.88
N LYS A 60 -27.61 -46.22 -35.06
CA LYS A 60 -26.59 -45.24 -35.48
C LYS A 60 -27.21 -43.89 -35.82
N GLU A 61 -28.38 -43.87 -36.46
CA GLU A 61 -29.12 -42.64 -36.74
C GLU A 61 -29.64 -41.96 -35.46
N GLY A 62 -30.16 -42.76 -34.51
CA GLY A 62 -30.57 -42.26 -33.19
C GLY A 62 -29.40 -41.74 -32.34
N ALA A 63 -28.26 -42.46 -32.34
CA ALA A 63 -27.06 -42.02 -31.64
C ALA A 63 -26.44 -40.75 -32.26
N TYR A 64 -26.45 -40.62 -33.59
CA TYR A 64 -26.00 -39.42 -34.28
C TYR A 64 -26.92 -38.22 -34.02
N SER A 65 -28.24 -38.43 -34.01
CA SER A 65 -29.22 -37.40 -33.65
C SER A 65 -29.07 -36.94 -32.20
N PHE A 66 -28.83 -37.87 -31.26
CA PHE A 66 -28.56 -37.54 -29.86
C PHE A 66 -27.24 -36.79 -29.68
N LEU A 67 -26.16 -37.25 -30.34
CA LEU A 67 -24.86 -36.59 -30.30
C LEU A 67 -24.92 -35.17 -30.87
N LYS A 68 -25.64 -34.97 -31.97
CA LYS A 68 -25.87 -33.65 -32.58
C LYS A 68 -26.63 -32.73 -31.63
N SER A 69 -27.73 -33.21 -31.02
CA SER A 69 -28.49 -32.44 -30.04
C SER A 69 -27.67 -32.10 -28.79
N PHE A 70 -26.84 -33.04 -28.31
CA PHE A 70 -25.94 -32.81 -27.19
C PHE A 70 -24.85 -31.77 -27.51
N LEU A 71 -24.24 -31.84 -28.70
CA LEU A 71 -23.26 -30.84 -29.14
C LEU A 71 -23.88 -29.45 -29.31
N VAL A 72 -25.10 -29.36 -29.84
CA VAL A 72 -25.85 -28.09 -29.92
C VAL A 72 -26.15 -27.54 -28.53
N PHE A 73 -26.55 -28.39 -27.59
CA PHE A 73 -26.75 -27.99 -26.20
C PHE A 73 -25.46 -27.47 -25.56
N CYS A 74 -24.34 -28.18 -25.71
CA CYS A 74 -23.03 -27.71 -25.24
C CYS A 74 -22.63 -26.38 -25.88
N ALA A 75 -22.86 -26.20 -27.18
CA ALA A 75 -22.57 -24.95 -27.89
C ALA A 75 -23.41 -23.78 -27.35
N ILE A 76 -24.71 -24.01 -27.09
CA ILE A 76 -25.60 -23.00 -26.50
C ILE A 76 -25.11 -22.64 -25.09
N PHE A 77 -24.75 -23.62 -24.25
CA PHE A 77 -24.24 -23.35 -22.90
C PHE A 77 -22.92 -22.57 -22.92
N LEU A 78 -22.02 -22.87 -23.86
CA LEU A 78 -20.79 -22.10 -24.05
C LEU A 78 -21.11 -20.67 -24.47
N VAL A 79 -22.00 -20.47 -25.45
CA VAL A 79 -22.38 -19.13 -25.91
C VAL A 79 -23.04 -18.33 -24.79
N ILE A 80 -23.97 -18.92 -24.02
CA ILE A 80 -24.58 -18.28 -22.86
C ILE A 80 -23.53 -17.96 -21.80
N GLY A 81 -22.60 -18.88 -21.53
CA GLY A 81 -21.51 -18.67 -20.57
C GLY A 81 -20.58 -17.52 -20.99
N VAL A 82 -20.24 -17.42 -22.27
CA VAL A 82 -19.43 -16.33 -22.83
C VAL A 82 -20.18 -15.01 -22.77
N ILE A 83 -21.46 -14.97 -23.15
CA ILE A 83 -22.30 -13.75 -23.08
C ILE A 83 -22.47 -13.31 -21.62
N ALA A 84 -22.78 -14.23 -20.71
CA ALA A 84 -22.91 -13.92 -19.28
C ALA A 84 -21.59 -13.42 -18.68
N SER A 85 -20.46 -14.02 -19.07
CA SER A 85 -19.13 -13.56 -18.66
C SER A 85 -18.83 -12.17 -19.21
N PHE A 86 -19.15 -11.91 -20.48
CA PHE A 86 -18.97 -10.60 -21.10
C PHE A 86 -19.83 -9.53 -20.44
N ILE A 87 -21.11 -9.83 -20.20
CA ILE A 87 -22.02 -8.93 -19.46
C ILE A 87 -21.44 -8.66 -18.08
N PHE A 88 -21.10 -9.69 -17.31
CA PHE A 88 -20.53 -9.54 -15.97
C PHE A 88 -19.24 -8.69 -15.98
N LEU A 89 -18.32 -8.94 -16.91
CA LEU A 89 -17.09 -8.14 -17.07
C LEU A 89 -17.38 -6.69 -17.45
N SER A 90 -18.43 -6.44 -18.25
CA SER A 90 -18.81 -5.10 -18.71
C SER A 90 -19.64 -4.30 -17.70
N THR A 91 -20.41 -4.97 -16.83
CA THR A 91 -21.30 -4.33 -15.85
C THR A 91 -20.78 -4.37 -14.42
N ALA A 92 -19.71 -5.14 -14.13
CA ALA A 92 -19.10 -5.15 -12.81
C ALA A 92 -18.59 -3.74 -12.46
N PRO A 93 -18.80 -3.27 -11.21
CA PRO A 93 -18.21 -2.01 -10.77
C PRO A 93 -16.71 -2.09 -10.94
N LYS A 94 -16.12 -1.10 -11.62
CA LYS A 94 -14.66 -1.02 -11.75
C LYS A 94 -14.04 -1.03 -10.35
N PRO A 95 -12.98 -1.83 -10.13
CA PRO A 95 -12.32 -1.79 -8.83
C PRO A 95 -11.77 -0.39 -8.59
N SER A 96 -12.08 0.17 -7.43
CA SER A 96 -11.51 1.43 -6.97
C SER A 96 -10.84 1.20 -5.62
N TRP A 97 -9.89 2.06 -5.28
CA TRP A 97 -9.23 2.00 -3.98
C TRP A 97 -9.16 3.38 -3.35
N GLN A 98 -9.19 3.39 -2.03
CA GLN A 98 -9.05 4.59 -1.22
C GLN A 98 -7.93 4.38 -0.22
N TRP A 99 -7.04 5.37 -0.14
CA TRP A 99 -6.00 5.43 0.87
C TRP A 99 -6.46 6.28 2.05
N GLY A 100 -6.06 5.88 3.24
CA GLY A 100 -6.34 6.60 4.47
C GLY A 100 -5.24 6.41 5.49
N VAL A 101 -5.32 7.19 6.56
CA VAL A 101 -4.42 7.09 7.72
C VAL A 101 -5.26 7.16 8.98
N GLU A 102 -5.15 6.11 9.80
CA GLU A 102 -5.72 6.04 11.14
C GLU A 102 -4.62 6.36 12.16
N ALA A 103 -4.72 7.52 12.81
CA ALA A 103 -3.71 8.01 13.74
C ALA A 103 -4.37 8.45 15.06
N PRO A 104 -3.71 8.26 16.22
CA PRO A 104 -4.21 8.80 17.48
C PRO A 104 -4.22 10.34 17.45
N PRO A 105 -5.03 10.99 18.32
CA PRO A 105 -4.99 12.44 18.47
C PRO A 105 -3.56 12.91 18.79
N LEU A 106 -3.11 13.96 18.09
CA LEU A 106 -1.83 14.61 18.39
C LEU A 106 -2.06 15.75 19.38
N HIS A 107 -1.20 15.79 20.40
CA HIS A 107 -1.07 16.95 21.27
C HIS A 107 0.18 17.72 20.86
N ASN A 108 -0.03 18.85 20.20
CA ASN A 108 1.06 19.71 19.75
C ASN A 108 1.80 20.31 20.95
N THR A 109 3.13 20.26 20.93
CA THR A 109 4.00 20.87 21.93
C THR A 109 4.62 22.17 21.43
N ALA A 110 4.45 22.48 20.14
CA ALA A 110 4.90 23.69 19.48
C ALA A 110 3.81 24.22 18.54
N ASN A 111 3.90 25.50 18.23
CA ASN A 111 3.09 26.12 17.17
C ASN A 111 3.83 26.01 15.84
N PHE A 112 3.07 26.04 14.74
CA PHE A 112 3.64 26.22 13.42
C PHE A 112 4.36 27.57 13.33
N SER A 113 5.61 27.57 12.86
CA SER A 113 6.53 28.70 13.01
C SER A 113 6.66 29.59 11.77
N LEU A 114 6.37 29.07 10.58
CA LEU A 114 6.50 29.85 9.35
C LEU A 114 5.42 30.92 9.27
N ILE A 115 5.82 32.11 8.86
CA ILE A 115 4.93 33.25 8.62
C ILE A 115 4.97 33.66 7.15
N ALA A 116 3.95 34.40 6.69
CA ALA A 116 3.94 34.92 5.33
C ALA A 116 5.17 35.83 5.08
N GLY A 117 5.88 35.59 3.98
CA GLY A 117 7.16 36.20 3.65
C GLY A 117 8.36 35.28 3.89
N ASP A 118 8.20 34.22 4.68
CA ASP A 118 9.26 33.22 4.86
C ASP A 118 9.49 32.39 3.60
N PHE A 119 10.69 31.81 3.49
CA PHE A 119 10.99 30.84 2.44
C PHE A 119 11.89 29.72 2.97
N LEU A 120 11.82 28.57 2.32
CA LEU A 120 12.68 27.41 2.53
C LEU A 120 13.27 26.99 1.17
N GLU A 121 14.59 26.83 1.08
CA GLU A 121 15.28 26.30 -0.10
C GLU A 121 15.85 24.93 0.23
N TYR A 122 15.38 23.91 -0.47
CA TYR A 122 15.80 22.52 -0.35
C TYR A 122 16.62 22.08 -1.55
N GLU A 123 17.62 21.23 -1.31
CA GLU A 123 18.25 20.40 -2.33
C GLU A 123 17.72 18.96 -2.19
N ILE A 124 17.19 18.44 -3.28
CA ILE A 124 16.70 17.07 -3.40
C ILE A 124 17.66 16.35 -4.33
N ASN A 125 18.48 15.48 -3.76
CA ASN A 125 19.36 14.61 -4.49
C ASN A 125 18.63 13.28 -4.75
N SER A 126 18.54 12.89 -6.01
CA SER A 126 17.92 11.63 -6.44
C SER A 126 18.85 10.88 -7.41
N SER A 127 18.44 9.70 -7.84
CA SER A 127 19.16 8.97 -8.90
C SER A 127 19.18 9.70 -10.25
N GLU A 128 18.24 10.62 -10.47
CA GLU A 128 18.11 11.39 -11.72
C GLU A 128 18.95 12.67 -11.70
N GLY A 129 19.34 13.15 -10.52
CA GLY A 129 20.13 14.35 -10.33
C GLY A 129 19.79 15.12 -9.06
N ALA A 130 20.50 16.24 -8.89
CA ALA A 130 20.26 17.21 -7.83
C ALA A 130 19.27 18.28 -8.33
N HIS A 131 18.18 18.48 -7.58
CA HIS A 131 17.16 19.49 -7.87
C HIS A 131 17.04 20.44 -6.69
N LYS A 132 16.96 21.75 -6.98
CA LYS A 132 16.65 22.75 -5.97
C LYS A 132 15.17 23.07 -6.01
N LEU A 133 14.55 23.11 -4.83
CA LEU A 133 13.17 23.50 -4.65
C LEU A 133 13.12 24.65 -3.66
N ARG A 134 12.44 25.73 -4.03
CA ARG A 134 12.13 26.82 -3.11
C ARG A 134 10.65 26.80 -2.78
N VAL A 135 10.34 26.79 -1.51
CA VAL A 135 8.98 26.93 -0.98
C VAL A 135 8.86 28.32 -0.38
N ASP A 136 7.87 29.08 -0.82
CA ASP A 136 7.52 30.36 -0.20
C ASP A 136 6.28 30.20 0.69
N ALA A 137 6.31 30.87 1.83
CA ALA A 137 5.18 31.05 2.73
C ALA A 137 4.44 32.34 2.34
N LEU A 138 3.19 32.19 1.92
CA LEU A 138 2.36 33.24 1.35
C LEU A 138 1.12 33.47 2.21
N ASN A 139 0.66 34.72 2.22
CA ASN A 139 -0.68 35.05 2.69
C ASN A 139 -1.63 34.97 1.49
N HIS A 140 -2.68 34.14 1.59
CA HIS A 140 -3.66 33.98 0.52
C HIS A 140 -5.09 34.13 1.08
N PRO A 141 -5.99 34.91 0.43
CA PRO A 141 -7.32 35.18 0.97
C PRO A 141 -8.18 33.93 1.23
N SER A 142 -7.95 32.87 0.47
CA SER A 142 -8.64 31.59 0.62
C SER A 142 -7.88 30.59 1.51
N CYS A 143 -6.86 31.03 2.24
CA CYS A 143 -6.13 30.19 3.19
C CYS A 143 -6.23 30.83 4.59
N PRO A 144 -6.90 30.19 5.56
CA PRO A 144 -7.07 30.74 6.92
C PRO A 144 -5.76 30.79 7.75
N GLY A 145 -4.60 30.55 7.15
CA GLY A 145 -3.30 30.57 7.80
C GLY A 145 -2.20 30.88 6.78
N VAL A 146 -1.23 29.98 6.64
CA VAL A 146 -0.11 30.17 5.73
C VAL A 146 -0.26 29.23 4.54
N LEU A 147 -0.30 29.81 3.34
CA LEU A 147 -0.21 29.04 2.12
C LEU A 147 1.26 28.79 1.83
N LEU A 148 1.63 27.53 1.67
CA LEU A 148 2.99 27.18 1.30
C LEU A 148 2.97 26.66 -0.12
N ALA A 149 3.79 27.25 -0.97
CA ALA A 149 3.79 26.97 -2.40
C ALA A 149 5.21 26.92 -2.96
N ASP A 150 5.44 26.08 -3.95
CA ASP A 150 6.65 26.14 -4.76
C ASP A 150 6.75 27.52 -5.45
N ALA A 151 7.90 28.18 -5.29
CA ALA A 151 8.20 29.48 -5.87
C ALA A 151 7.96 29.52 -7.39
N GLN A 152 8.25 28.43 -8.10
CA GLN A 152 8.04 28.34 -9.56
C GLN A 152 6.55 28.34 -9.93
N ASN A 153 5.69 27.87 -9.04
CA ASN A 153 4.24 27.80 -9.23
C ASN A 153 3.46 28.88 -8.46
N SER A 154 4.11 29.66 -7.60
CA SER A 154 3.51 30.78 -6.86
C SER A 154 2.79 31.78 -7.78
N ILE A 155 3.27 31.92 -9.01
CA ILE A 155 2.72 32.78 -10.06
C ILE A 155 1.33 32.30 -10.54
N LEU A 156 1.07 31.00 -10.53
CA LEU A 156 -0.19 30.41 -11.01
C LEU A 156 -1.32 30.45 -9.95
N ILE A 157 -0.97 30.58 -8.67
CA ILE A 157 -1.92 30.43 -7.56
C ILE A 157 -2.71 31.73 -7.29
N HIS A 158 -2.30 32.87 -7.86
CA HIS A 158 -2.98 34.16 -7.71
C HIS A 158 -4.42 34.22 -8.29
N GLY A 159 -4.85 33.24 -9.08
CA GLY A 159 -6.16 33.24 -9.76
C GLY A 159 -7.26 32.41 -9.08
N SER A 160 -6.95 31.19 -8.62
CA SER A 160 -7.89 30.35 -7.86
C SER A 160 -7.20 29.14 -7.22
N LEU A 161 -7.08 29.12 -5.90
CA LEU A 161 -6.46 28.03 -5.12
C LEU A 161 -7.20 26.68 -5.32
N GLY A 162 -8.52 26.72 -5.50
CA GLY A 162 -9.36 25.52 -5.60
C GLY A 162 -9.11 24.65 -6.83
N ALA A 163 -8.65 25.23 -7.95
CA ALA A 163 -8.36 24.48 -9.17
C ALA A 163 -6.90 23.98 -9.21
N ALA A 164 -5.95 24.78 -8.72
CA ALA A 164 -4.52 24.45 -8.72
C ALA A 164 -4.17 23.31 -7.74
N MET A 165 -4.88 23.18 -6.61
CA MET A 165 -4.63 22.13 -5.62
C MET A 165 -5.11 20.72 -6.03
N GLN A 166 -5.87 20.58 -7.13
CA GLN A 166 -6.52 19.29 -7.45
C GLN A 166 -6.06 18.62 -8.75
N ASN A 167 -5.49 19.32 -9.73
CA ASN A 167 -5.42 18.75 -11.09
C ASN A 167 -4.14 19.00 -11.91
N GLU A 168 -3.16 19.77 -11.43
CA GLU A 168 -1.92 20.03 -12.19
C GLU A 168 -0.73 19.24 -11.58
N PRO A 169 -0.24 18.18 -12.23
CA PRO A 169 0.97 17.49 -11.78
C PRO A 169 2.15 18.45 -11.77
N GLY A 170 2.76 18.65 -10.61
CA GLY A 170 3.93 19.54 -10.44
C GLY A 170 3.67 20.82 -9.65
N VAL A 171 2.41 21.14 -9.30
CA VAL A 171 2.10 22.28 -8.42
C VAL A 171 2.03 21.82 -6.96
N TYR A 172 3.08 22.10 -6.18
CA TYR A 172 3.07 21.88 -4.73
C TYR A 172 2.52 23.12 -4.03
N ALA A 173 1.27 23.05 -3.57
CA ALA A 173 0.66 24.09 -2.74
C ALA A 173 -0.18 23.45 -1.64
N VAL A 174 -0.02 23.89 -0.39
CA VAL A 174 -0.86 23.48 0.73
C VAL A 174 -1.17 24.66 1.64
N CYS A 175 -2.41 24.73 2.11
CA CYS A 175 -2.80 25.71 3.10
C CYS A 175 -2.68 25.11 4.50
N ILE A 176 -1.86 25.72 5.36
CA ILE A 176 -1.70 25.32 6.76
C ILE A 176 -2.45 26.31 7.65
N GLY A 177 -3.42 25.80 8.40
CA GLY A 177 -4.14 26.58 9.41
C GLY A 177 -3.26 26.90 10.62
N ALA A 178 -3.71 27.81 11.48
CA ALA A 178 -3.00 28.21 12.69
C ALA A 178 -2.70 27.05 13.67
N ASN A 179 -3.45 25.96 13.57
CA ASN A 179 -3.23 24.73 14.35
C ASN A 179 -2.12 23.82 13.79
N GLY A 180 -1.51 24.19 12.66
CA GLY A 180 -0.46 23.41 11.98
C GLY A 180 -0.97 22.26 11.13
N TYR A 181 -2.28 22.13 10.96
CA TYR A 181 -2.90 21.14 10.07
C TYR A 181 -3.27 21.77 8.73
N GLU A 182 -3.38 20.93 7.71
CA GLU A 182 -3.93 21.39 6.44
C GLU A 182 -5.38 21.81 6.61
N ALA A 183 -5.67 23.00 6.11
CA ALA A 183 -6.98 23.62 6.15
C ALA A 183 -7.55 23.73 4.73
N SER A 184 -8.82 23.39 4.61
CA SER A 184 -9.62 23.74 3.43
C SER A 184 -9.76 25.25 3.30
N PRO A 185 -10.07 25.74 2.08
CA PRO A 185 -10.44 27.15 1.90
C PRO A 185 -11.62 27.62 2.75
N SER A 186 -12.48 26.70 3.18
CA SER A 186 -13.61 26.96 4.07
C SER A 186 -13.26 26.89 5.56
N GLY A 187 -11.99 26.65 5.92
CA GLY A 187 -11.51 26.67 7.32
C GLY A 187 -11.58 25.35 8.07
N GLY A 188 -12.13 24.29 7.47
CA GLY A 188 -12.16 22.96 8.08
C GLY A 188 -10.83 22.21 7.89
N PRO A 189 -10.41 21.36 8.86
CA PRO A 189 -9.23 20.51 8.69
C PRO A 189 -9.44 19.48 7.58
N LEU A 190 -8.49 19.36 6.66
CA LEU A 190 -8.49 18.33 5.62
C LEU A 190 -7.45 17.23 5.86
N GLY A 191 -6.37 17.55 6.58
CA GLY A 191 -5.22 16.67 6.72
C GLY A 191 -5.33 15.62 7.83
N SER A 192 -4.41 14.65 7.77
CA SER A 192 -4.16 13.68 8.83
C SER A 192 -3.05 14.19 9.76
N PRO A 193 -3.01 13.74 11.03
CA PRO A 193 -1.83 13.84 11.89
C PRO A 193 -0.49 13.50 11.20
N LEU A 194 -0.49 12.56 10.25
CA LEU A 194 0.73 12.11 9.58
C LEU A 194 1.10 12.89 8.31
N GLY A 195 0.19 13.69 7.74
CA GLY A 195 0.43 14.33 6.45
C GLY A 195 -0.84 14.90 5.80
N PHE A 196 -0.70 15.37 4.57
CA PHE A 196 -1.73 16.11 3.85
C PHE A 196 -2.61 15.19 2.98
N ALA A 197 -3.86 15.61 2.76
CA ALA A 197 -4.90 14.82 2.11
C ALA A 197 -4.55 14.47 0.66
N ASN A 198 -3.94 15.42 -0.08
CA ASN A 198 -3.71 15.29 -1.52
C ASN A 198 -2.25 15.50 -1.95
N SER A 199 -1.31 15.67 -1.01
CA SER A 199 0.09 15.92 -1.34
C SER A 199 1.04 15.26 -0.35
N THR A 200 2.00 14.47 -0.85
CA THR A 200 3.18 14.11 -0.06
C THR A 200 4.09 15.32 -0.01
N TRP A 201 3.97 16.11 1.05
CA TRP A 201 4.91 17.19 1.24
C TRP A 201 6.01 16.75 2.22
N PRO A 202 7.24 16.54 1.73
CA PRO A 202 8.28 15.93 2.57
C PRO A 202 8.82 16.88 3.65
N PHE A 203 8.63 18.20 3.52
CA PHE A 203 9.36 19.17 4.34
C PHE A 203 8.69 19.52 5.67
N TYR A 204 7.38 19.30 5.79
CA TYR A 204 6.64 19.55 7.02
C TYR A 204 5.45 18.59 7.09
N ALA A 205 5.12 18.15 8.31
CA ALA A 205 3.92 17.38 8.60
C ALA A 205 3.42 17.70 10.02
N PRO A 206 2.10 17.61 10.30
CA PRO A 206 1.54 18.03 11.59
C PRO A 206 2.19 17.37 12.82
N TRP A 207 2.54 16.08 12.74
CA TRP A 207 3.22 15.37 13.84
C TRP A 207 4.57 16.00 14.26
N MET A 208 5.22 16.77 13.39
CA MET A 208 6.48 17.44 13.72
C MET A 208 6.31 18.47 14.84
N LEU A 209 5.10 19.03 14.99
CA LEU A 209 4.75 19.96 16.07
C LEU A 209 4.58 19.27 17.43
N ALA A 210 4.40 17.95 17.48
CA ALA A 210 4.26 17.19 18.72
C ALA A 210 5.61 16.63 19.23
N LEU A 211 6.69 16.81 18.48
CA LEU A 211 8.00 16.23 18.81
C LEU A 211 8.55 16.74 20.14
N HIS A 212 9.12 15.81 20.90
CA HIS A 212 9.84 16.03 22.16
C HIS A 212 10.74 14.81 22.41
N LYS A 213 11.67 14.89 23.36
CA LYS A 213 12.73 13.89 23.59
C LYS A 213 12.28 12.42 23.66
N ASN A 214 11.07 12.15 24.13
CA ASN A 214 10.50 10.80 24.28
C ASN A 214 9.28 10.56 23.38
N PHE A 215 9.11 11.37 22.33
CA PHE A 215 7.97 11.25 21.44
C PHE A 215 8.00 9.91 20.71
N SER A 216 6.87 9.21 20.74
CA SER A 216 6.61 8.02 19.95
C SER A 216 5.15 8.03 19.53
N MET A 217 4.90 7.65 18.29
CA MET A 217 3.58 7.56 17.70
C MET A 217 3.49 6.30 16.84
N GLU A 218 2.36 5.63 16.91
CA GLU A 218 2.01 4.55 15.99
C GLU A 218 0.70 4.93 15.31
N ALA A 219 0.67 4.77 13.99
CA ALA A 219 -0.49 5.02 13.16
C ALA A 219 -0.59 3.91 12.11
N ASN A 220 -1.75 3.75 11.49
CA ASN A 220 -1.98 2.75 10.47
C ASN A 220 -2.29 3.43 9.14
N GLN A 221 -1.52 3.12 8.11
CA GLN A 221 -1.94 3.34 6.74
C GLN A 221 -3.04 2.35 6.42
N THR A 222 -4.13 2.80 5.80
CA THR A 222 -5.27 1.96 5.43
C THR A 222 -5.47 2.00 3.92
N LEU A 223 -5.65 0.85 3.29
CA LEU A 223 -6.02 0.71 1.89
C LEU A 223 -7.37 -0.01 1.82
N THR A 224 -8.40 0.68 1.35
CA THR A 224 -9.75 0.13 1.17
C THR A 224 -10.01 -0.13 -0.31
N ILE A 225 -10.38 -1.36 -0.67
CA ILE A 225 -10.65 -1.80 -2.05
C ILE A 225 -12.16 -2.02 -2.25
N PHE A 226 -12.72 -1.43 -3.30
CA PHE A 226 -14.10 -1.57 -3.76
C PHE A 226 -14.15 -2.27 -5.13
N PRO A 227 -15.24 -2.94 -5.51
CA PRO A 227 -16.39 -3.33 -4.68
C PRO A 227 -16.03 -4.53 -3.79
N GLY A 228 -16.22 -4.41 -2.48
CA GLY A 228 -15.85 -5.45 -1.49
C GLY A 228 -15.52 -4.88 -0.11
N ASN A 229 -15.15 -3.60 -0.07
CA ASN A 229 -14.77 -2.88 1.16
C ASN A 229 -13.69 -3.63 1.96
N HIS A 230 -12.77 -4.28 1.25
CA HIS A 230 -11.65 -4.97 1.88
C HIS A 230 -10.63 -3.92 2.31
N THR A 231 -10.41 -3.81 3.63
CA THR A 231 -9.47 -2.85 4.19
C THR A 231 -8.22 -3.56 4.69
N ALA A 232 -7.08 -3.26 4.07
CA ALA A 232 -5.77 -3.69 4.53
C ALA A 232 -5.11 -2.56 5.35
N ARG A 233 -4.29 -2.93 6.33
CA ARG A 233 -3.63 -2.00 7.24
C ARG A 233 -2.13 -2.27 7.32
N ALA A 234 -1.33 -1.22 7.33
CA ALA A 234 0.12 -1.28 7.51
C ALA A 234 0.55 -0.26 8.57
N PRO A 235 1.26 -0.68 9.63
CA PRO A 235 1.65 0.23 10.69
C PRO A 235 2.80 1.14 10.25
N ILE A 236 2.71 2.39 10.69
CA ILE A 236 3.72 3.44 10.61
C ILE A 236 4.10 3.78 12.06
N LYS A 237 5.38 3.65 12.38
CA LYS A 237 5.93 4.00 13.69
C LYS A 237 6.87 5.18 13.52
N ILE A 238 6.68 6.20 14.34
CA ILE A 238 7.50 7.41 14.38
C ILE A 238 8.04 7.52 15.80
N ARG A 239 9.35 7.62 15.98
CA ARG A 239 9.96 7.84 17.30
C ARG A 239 11.13 8.78 17.25
N VAL A 240 11.30 9.58 18.29
CA VAL A 240 12.51 10.38 18.50
C VAL A 240 13.59 9.45 19.06
N MET A 241 14.71 9.36 18.36
CA MET A 241 15.88 8.59 18.76
C MET A 241 16.81 9.39 19.66
N GLY A 242 16.84 10.70 19.48
CA GLY A 242 17.66 11.60 20.26
C GLY A 242 17.62 13.04 19.76
N GLU A 243 18.45 13.87 20.37
CA GLU A 243 18.67 15.25 19.98
C GLU A 243 20.14 15.40 19.54
N LYS A 244 20.38 16.15 18.48
CA LYS A 244 21.72 16.40 17.93
C LYS A 244 21.84 17.87 17.56
N THR A 245 23.08 18.35 17.46
CA THR A 245 23.38 19.66 16.88
C THR A 245 24.09 19.44 15.55
N ILE A 246 23.51 19.93 14.44
CA ILE A 246 24.07 19.80 13.09
C ILE A 246 24.20 21.21 12.51
N SER A 247 25.42 21.58 12.10
CA SER A 247 25.70 22.92 11.56
C SER A 247 25.20 24.07 12.46
N GLY A 248 25.35 23.91 13.77
CA GLY A 248 24.90 24.90 14.77
C GLY A 248 23.39 24.90 15.06
N ARG A 249 22.61 23.99 14.47
CA ARG A 249 21.17 23.87 14.70
C ARG A 249 20.85 22.66 15.55
N ASP A 250 20.03 22.85 16.57
CA ASP A 250 19.52 21.73 17.34
C ASP A 250 18.37 21.05 16.59
N VAL A 251 18.50 19.74 16.41
CA VAL A 251 17.56 18.91 15.66
C VAL A 251 17.11 17.70 16.49
N PHE A 252 15.88 17.25 16.27
CA PHE A 252 15.42 15.92 16.66
C PHE A 252 15.84 14.92 15.59
N GLU A 253 16.52 13.85 16.00
CA GLU A 253 16.72 12.67 15.16
C GLU A 253 15.49 11.78 15.30
N VAL A 254 14.73 11.65 14.22
CA VAL A 254 13.45 10.93 14.18
C VAL A 254 13.58 9.73 13.28
N GLU A 255 13.18 8.57 13.80
CA GLU A 255 13.06 7.34 13.04
C GLU A 255 11.61 7.17 12.57
N VAL A 256 11.43 6.90 11.28
CA VAL A 256 10.14 6.51 10.69
C VAL A 256 10.28 5.10 10.12
N MET A 257 9.53 4.17 10.70
CA MET A 257 9.43 2.78 10.26
C MET A 257 8.07 2.54 9.62
N ARG A 258 8.06 1.98 8.41
CA ARG A 258 6.84 1.52 7.74
C ARG A 258 6.94 0.01 7.55
N SER A 259 6.03 -0.75 8.14
CA SER A 259 6.01 -2.20 7.99
C SER A 259 4.92 -2.61 7.00
N GLY A 260 5.31 -3.37 5.98
CA GLY A 260 4.42 -3.85 4.94
C GLY A 260 4.20 -2.85 3.81
N THR A 261 4.07 -3.36 2.60
CA THR A 261 3.60 -2.61 1.44
C THR A 261 2.10 -2.88 1.26
N LEU A 262 1.28 -1.84 1.36
CA LEU A 262 -0.11 -1.93 0.91
C LEU A 262 -0.08 -1.72 -0.60
N SER A 263 -0.10 -2.80 -1.38
CA SER A 263 -0.30 -2.68 -2.83
C SER A 263 -1.55 -3.48 -3.20
N PRO A 264 -2.50 -2.93 -3.97
CA PRO A 264 -3.56 -3.75 -4.53
C PRO A 264 -2.91 -4.82 -5.43
N VAL A 265 -3.17 -6.10 -5.15
CA VAL A 265 -2.57 -7.28 -5.83
C VAL A 265 -2.71 -7.23 -7.37
N PHE A 266 -3.69 -6.47 -7.87
CA PHE A 266 -3.97 -6.29 -9.30
C PHE A 266 -3.23 -5.13 -9.95
N ALA A 267 -2.53 -4.27 -9.18
CA ALA A 267 -1.55 -3.33 -9.72
C ALA A 267 -0.24 -4.08 -10.00
N HIS A 268 -0.25 -4.89 -11.05
CA HIS A 268 0.94 -5.56 -11.56
C HIS A 268 1.96 -4.52 -12.04
N GLY A 269 2.99 -4.32 -11.22
CA GLY A 269 4.09 -3.40 -11.47
C GLY A 269 5.01 -3.29 -10.27
N GLY A 270 5.57 -4.43 -9.82
CA GLY A 270 6.78 -4.52 -9.00
C GLY A 270 6.84 -3.69 -7.72
N ASN A 271 6.41 -4.26 -6.59
CA ASN A 271 6.97 -3.93 -5.27
C ASN A 271 6.76 -5.12 -4.30
N GLU A 272 7.07 -6.32 -4.79
CA GLU A 272 7.37 -7.47 -3.93
C GLU A 272 8.81 -7.26 -3.43
N GLY A 273 9.00 -6.72 -2.23
CA GLY A 273 10.36 -6.69 -1.66
C GLY A 273 10.68 -5.63 -0.60
N ASN A 274 9.87 -4.60 -0.38
CA ASN A 274 10.18 -3.60 0.64
C ASN A 274 9.68 -4.06 2.02
N GLU A 275 10.26 -5.13 2.55
CA GLU A 275 10.22 -5.44 3.98
C GLU A 275 10.89 -4.28 4.75
N GLY A 276 10.07 -3.44 5.37
CA GLY A 276 10.51 -2.42 6.32
C GLY A 276 11.21 -1.23 5.67
N GLN A 277 10.44 -0.28 5.11
CA GLN A 277 11.03 1.01 4.78
C GLN A 277 11.37 1.75 6.08
N HIS A 278 12.64 2.08 6.23
CA HIS A 278 13.20 2.75 7.38
C HIS A 278 13.83 4.06 6.92
N SER A 279 13.41 5.18 7.51
CA SER A 279 13.94 6.51 7.20
C SER A 279 14.36 7.22 8.48
N ILE A 280 15.52 7.86 8.45
CA ILE A 280 15.95 8.79 9.49
C ILE A 280 15.75 10.21 8.98
N LEU A 281 15.03 11.00 9.78
CA LEU A 281 14.75 12.40 9.55
C LEU A 281 15.41 13.22 10.64
N TYR A 282 15.93 14.39 10.28
CA TYR A 282 16.41 15.39 11.22
C TYR A 282 15.48 16.58 11.12
N ILE A 283 14.76 16.86 12.21
CA ILE A 283 13.73 17.91 12.27
C ILE A 283 14.26 19.04 13.14
N ASP A 284 14.27 20.28 12.64
CA ASP A 284 14.70 21.44 13.41
C ASP A 284 13.82 21.60 14.67
N LYS A 285 14.45 21.71 15.86
CA LYS A 285 13.73 21.75 17.13
C LYS A 285 12.91 23.03 17.32
N GLN A 286 13.37 24.14 16.76
CA GLN A 286 12.72 25.43 16.90
C GLN A 286 11.59 25.56 15.87
N LEU A 287 11.89 25.23 14.62
CA LEU A 287 11.01 25.53 13.50
C LEU A 287 10.06 24.39 13.15
N ARG A 288 10.39 23.16 13.58
CA ARG A 288 9.59 21.95 13.33
C ARG A 288 9.44 21.60 11.85
N ILE A 289 10.46 21.91 11.06
CA ILE A 289 10.56 21.59 9.64
C ILE A 289 11.67 20.56 9.42
N LEU A 290 11.60 19.84 8.29
CA LEU A 290 12.66 18.94 7.88
C LEU A 290 13.94 19.73 7.61
N PHE A 291 15.01 19.36 8.30
CA PHE A 291 16.36 19.88 8.08
C PHE A 291 17.14 18.96 7.14
N PHE A 292 17.09 17.65 7.38
CA PHE A 292 17.80 16.65 6.58
C PHE A 292 17.05 15.32 6.57
N GLN A 293 17.00 14.66 5.42
CA GLN A 293 16.55 13.27 5.27
C GLN A 293 17.52 12.55 4.34
N GLN A 294 17.82 11.29 4.66
CA GLN A 294 18.51 10.38 3.75
C GLN A 294 17.72 9.08 3.63
N TYR A 295 17.45 8.67 2.40
CA TYR A 295 16.81 7.41 2.08
C TYR A 295 17.53 6.76 0.91
N GLU A 296 18.22 5.64 1.15
CA GLU A 296 19.03 4.92 0.16
C GLU A 296 19.98 5.85 -0.63
N LYS A 297 19.70 6.06 -1.92
CA LYS A 297 20.47 6.91 -2.86
C LYS A 297 19.90 8.33 -2.99
N SER A 298 18.89 8.68 -2.19
CA SER A 298 18.24 9.98 -2.21
C SER A 298 18.47 10.73 -0.90
N SER A 299 18.58 12.06 -0.98
CA SER A 299 18.63 12.92 0.18
C SER A 299 17.86 14.21 -0.05
N ILE A 300 17.36 14.77 1.05
CA ILE A 300 16.72 16.09 1.09
C ILE A 300 17.46 16.91 2.12
N ILE A 301 17.92 18.09 1.75
CA ILE A 301 18.72 18.96 2.62
C ILE A 301 18.15 20.37 2.58
N LEU A 302 17.88 20.98 3.74
CA LEU A 302 17.56 22.40 3.81
C LEU A 302 18.84 23.22 3.59
N LEU A 303 18.95 23.87 2.44
CA LEU A 303 20.10 24.70 2.07
C LEU A 303 20.02 26.10 2.67
N ASN A 304 18.84 26.72 2.60
CA ASN A 304 18.63 28.10 2.99
C ASN A 304 17.20 28.34 3.50
N SER A 305 17.02 29.41 4.27
CA SER A 305 15.69 29.92 4.63
C SER A 305 15.77 31.38 5.09
N SER A 306 14.64 32.07 5.10
CA SER A 306 14.53 33.50 5.50
C SER A 306 15.08 33.80 6.90
N PHE A 307 14.99 32.84 7.81
CA PHE A 307 15.42 32.97 9.20
C PHE A 307 16.82 32.40 9.45
N PHE A 308 17.59 32.07 8.41
CA PHE A 308 19.01 31.69 8.55
C PHE A 308 19.92 32.91 8.83
N GLU A 309 19.54 34.13 8.43
CA GLU A 309 20.43 35.29 8.52
C GLU A 309 20.58 35.85 9.94
N GLU A 310 19.65 35.58 10.87
CA GLU A 310 19.71 36.12 12.23
C GLU A 310 20.84 35.49 13.08
N TYR A 311 21.42 34.36 12.64
CA TYR A 311 22.52 33.68 13.35
C TYR A 311 23.94 34.02 12.85
N ARG A 312 24.10 34.79 11.75
CA ARG A 312 25.43 35.22 11.26
C ARG A 312 25.94 36.52 11.89
N GLY A 313 25.19 37.06 12.86
CA GLY A 313 25.42 38.39 13.46
C GLY A 313 26.26 38.44 14.74
N HIS A 314 26.87 37.34 15.19
CA HIS A 314 27.82 37.38 16.31
C HIS A 314 29.16 36.74 15.92
N PRO A 315 30.23 37.55 15.73
CA PRO A 315 31.60 37.05 15.66
C PRO A 315 32.05 36.45 17.00
#